data_AF-A0A1Y4L6V9-F1
#
_entry.id   AF-A0A1Y4L6V9-F1
#
_cell.length_a   1.000
_cell.length_b   1.000
_cell.length_c   1.000
_cell.angle_alpha   90.00
_cell.angle_beta   90.00
_cell.angle_gamma   90.00
#
_symmetry.space_group_name_H-M   'P 1'
#
loop_
_entity.id
_entity.type
_entity.pdbx_description
1 polymer ?
#
loop_
_entity_poly.entity_id
_entity_poly.type
_entity_poly.pdbx_seq_one_letter_code
_entity_poly.pdbx_strand_id
1 'polypeptide(L)'
;MEIKLFDSELKVMDVLWKEGDTPAREIARVLTDELGWNVNTTYTLIKRCMKKGAIARSEPGFMCHALVSKSAVQEAETDELINKIYDGSADKLFAALLGRKKLSEEQIEKLKQIVGDLE
;
A
#
# COMPACT_ATOMS: atom_id res chain seq x y z
N MET A 1 8.97 -4.10 -14.20
CA MET A 1 8.29 -2.78 -14.21
C MET A 1 7.91 -2.50 -12.78
N GLU A 2 8.54 -1.51 -12.15
CA GLU A 2 8.16 -1.09 -10.79
C GLU A 2 6.86 -0.30 -10.88
N ILE A 3 5.81 -0.83 -10.24
CA ILE A 3 4.51 -0.17 -10.20
C ILE A 3 4.50 0.76 -9.00
N LYS A 4 4.73 2.05 -9.26
CA LYS A 4 4.69 3.10 -8.24
C LYS A 4 3.27 3.64 -8.07
N LEU A 5 2.71 3.51 -6.88
CA LEU A 5 1.38 4.01 -6.53
C LEU A 5 1.48 5.21 -5.60
N PHE A 6 0.73 6.27 -5.92
CA PHE A 6 0.64 7.45 -5.07
C PHE A 6 -0.43 7.27 -3.99
N ASP A 7 -0.40 8.09 -2.94
CA ASP A 7 -1.32 8.02 -1.80
C ASP A 7 -2.79 7.80 -2.18
N SER A 8 -3.29 8.56 -3.16
CA SER A 8 -4.69 8.44 -3.59
C SER A 8 -4.98 7.13 -4.32
N GLU A 9 -4.00 6.57 -5.05
CA GLU A 9 -4.12 5.28 -5.72
C GLU A 9 -4.00 4.13 -4.72
N LEU A 10 -3.15 4.28 -3.70
CA LEU A 10 -3.06 3.34 -2.58
C LEU A 10 -4.39 3.23 -1.83
N LYS A 11 -5.15 4.31 -1.66
CA LYS A 11 -6.51 4.24 -1.08
C LYS A 11 -7.47 3.38 -1.90
N VAL A 12 -7.40 3.46 -3.23
CA VAL A 12 -8.19 2.58 -4.10
C VAL A 12 -7.74 1.12 -3.96
N MET A 13 -6.44 0.88 -3.94
CA MET A 13 -5.89 -0.47 -3.79
C MET A 13 -6.16 -1.06 -2.40
N ASP A 14 -6.18 -0.26 -1.34
CA ASP A 14 -6.49 -0.70 0.02
C ASP A 14 -7.90 -1.31 0.10
N VAL A 15 -8.89 -0.69 -0.55
CA VAL A 15 -10.24 -1.28 -0.66
C VAL A 15 -10.18 -2.60 -1.43
N LEU A 16 -9.48 -2.62 -2.57
CA LEU A 16 -9.41 -3.79 -3.43
C LEU A 16 -8.65 -4.98 -2.79
N TRP A 17 -7.60 -4.72 -2.01
CA TRP A 17 -6.89 -5.75 -1.26
C TRP A 17 -7.69 -6.28 -0.08
N LYS A 18 -8.55 -5.46 0.51
CA LYS A 18 -9.39 -5.83 1.65
C LYS A 18 -10.61 -6.63 1.23
N GLU A 19 -11.33 -6.15 0.22
CA GLU A 19 -12.61 -6.72 -0.25
C GLU A 19 -12.41 -7.78 -1.33
N GLY A 20 -11.21 -7.86 -1.93
CA GLY A 20 -10.93 -8.73 -3.07
C GLY A 20 -11.51 -8.18 -4.37
N ASP A 21 -11.80 -9.05 -5.32
CA ASP A 21 -12.37 -8.67 -6.62
C ASP A 21 -13.68 -7.91 -6.46
N THR A 22 -13.68 -6.62 -6.81
CA THR A 22 -14.76 -5.70 -6.43
C THR A 22 -15.19 -4.83 -7.62
N PRO A 23 -16.51 -4.62 -7.85
CA PRO A 23 -16.98 -3.69 -8.87
C PRO A 23 -16.49 -2.26 -8.62
N ALA A 24 -16.13 -1.51 -9.67
CA ALA A 24 -15.68 -0.11 -9.55
C ALA A 24 -16.71 0.80 -8.82
N ARG A 25 -18.01 0.51 -8.98
CA ARG A 25 -19.09 1.21 -8.27
C ARG A 25 -19.04 1.03 -6.75
N GLU A 26 -18.61 -0.15 -6.30
CA GLU A 26 -18.56 -0.48 -4.88
C GLU A 26 -17.32 0.11 -4.24
N ILE A 27 -16.17 0.07 -4.94
CA ILE A 27 -14.97 0.81 -4.54
C ILE A 27 -15.28 2.31 -4.40
N ALA A 28 -16.04 2.88 -5.35
CA ALA A 28 -16.48 4.27 -5.26
C ALA A 28 -17.36 4.52 -4.04
N ARG A 29 -18.33 3.63 -3.75
CA ARG A 29 -19.18 3.74 -2.57
C ARG A 29 -18.37 3.75 -1.27
N VAL A 30 -17.45 2.78 -1.10
CA VAL A 30 -16.59 2.68 0.10
C VAL A 30 -15.75 3.96 0.28
N LEU A 31 -15.12 4.46 -0.79
CA LEU A 31 -14.29 5.66 -0.69
C LEU A 31 -15.10 6.96 -0.54
N THR A 32 -16.33 6.99 -1.02
CA THR A 32 -17.26 8.08 -0.70
C THR A 32 -17.63 8.06 0.78
N ASP A 33 -17.94 6.89 1.33
CA ASP A 33 -18.34 6.73 2.74
C ASP A 33 -17.17 7.02 3.70
N GLU A 34 -15.95 6.56 3.38
CA GLU A 34 -14.78 6.70 4.26
C GLU A 34 -14.04 8.04 4.10
N LEU A 35 -13.93 8.56 2.88
CA LEU A 35 -13.09 9.73 2.57
C LEU A 35 -13.88 10.93 2.00
N GLY A 36 -15.20 10.80 1.80
CA GLY A 36 -16.02 11.84 1.19
C GLY A 36 -15.71 12.10 -0.28
N TRP A 37 -15.03 11.18 -0.97
CA TRP A 37 -14.66 11.36 -2.36
C TRP A 37 -15.87 11.33 -3.28
N ASN A 38 -15.86 12.19 -4.30
CA ASN A 38 -16.83 12.06 -5.37
C ASN A 38 -16.55 10.80 -6.20
N VAL A 39 -17.60 10.22 -6.77
CA VAL A 39 -17.51 8.99 -7.58
C VAL A 39 -16.54 9.14 -8.75
N ASN A 40 -16.55 10.28 -9.44
CA ASN A 40 -15.68 10.53 -10.61
C ASN A 40 -14.18 10.52 -10.26
N THR A 41 -13.81 10.96 -9.07
CA THR A 41 -12.44 10.93 -8.54
C THR A 41 -12.00 9.49 -8.39
N THR A 42 -12.82 8.64 -7.77
CA THR A 42 -12.51 7.21 -7.62
C THR A 42 -12.35 6.54 -8.99
N TYR A 43 -13.26 6.77 -9.94
CA TYR A 43 -13.14 6.21 -11.29
C TYR A 43 -11.89 6.71 -12.04
N THR A 44 -11.50 7.97 -11.82
CA THR A 44 -10.26 8.53 -12.39
C THR A 44 -9.03 7.83 -11.82
N LEU A 45 -9.02 7.58 -10.51
CA LEU A 45 -7.93 6.87 -9.84
C LEU A 45 -7.87 5.40 -10.24
N ILE A 46 -9.01 4.70 -10.34
CA ILE A 46 -9.07 3.32 -10.87
C ILE A 46 -8.45 3.27 -12.27
N LYS A 47 -8.81 4.19 -13.17
CA LYS A 47 -8.22 4.26 -14.52
C LYS A 47 -6.71 4.50 -14.49
N ARG A 48 -6.20 5.32 -13.55
CA ARG A 48 -4.76 5.52 -13.38
C ARG A 48 -4.07 4.24 -12.89
N CYS A 49 -4.64 3.55 -11.90
CA CYS A 49 -4.15 2.26 -11.44
C CYS A 49 -4.14 1.21 -12.57
N MET A 50 -5.15 1.18 -13.43
CA MET A 50 -5.18 0.33 -14.62
C MET A 50 -4.07 0.70 -15.61
N LYS A 51 -3.86 2.00 -15.89
CA LYS A 51 -2.77 2.47 -16.76
C LYS A 51 -1.39 2.08 -16.23
N LYS A 52 -1.24 2.01 -14.92
CA LYS A 52 -0.01 1.57 -14.23
C LYS A 52 0.14 0.06 -14.15
N GLY A 53 -0.86 -0.72 -14.58
CA GLY A 53 -0.84 -2.18 -14.47
C GLY A 53 -1.09 -2.71 -13.06
N ALA A 54 -1.60 -1.88 -12.14
CA ALA A 54 -1.93 -2.30 -10.78
C ALA A 54 -3.32 -2.95 -10.67
N ILE A 55 -4.23 -2.60 -11.58
CA ILE A 55 -5.61 -3.12 -11.63
C ILE A 55 -5.92 -3.67 -13.01
N ALA A 56 -6.50 -4.86 -13.08
CA ALA A 56 -7.20 -5.36 -14.26
C ALA A 56 -8.72 -5.14 -14.13
N ARG A 57 -9.38 -4.90 -15.27
CA ARG A 57 -10.83 -4.87 -15.36
C ARG A 57 -11.33 -6.12 -16.07
N SER A 58 -12.40 -6.71 -15.56
CA SER A 58 -13.18 -7.74 -16.27
C SER A 58 -14.65 -7.32 -16.42
N GLU A 59 -15.33 -7.98 -17.36
CA GLU A 59 -16.77 -7.88 -17.58
C GLU A 59 -17.46 -9.17 -17.13
N PRO A 60 -18.74 -9.12 -16.73
CA PRO A 60 -19.61 -7.94 -16.71
C PRO A 60 -19.45 -7.06 -15.46
N GLY A 61 -19.78 -5.77 -15.59
CA GLY A 61 -20.04 -4.89 -14.44
C GLY A 61 -18.83 -4.10 -13.93
N PHE A 62 -17.78 -3.97 -14.75
CA PHE A 62 -16.54 -3.27 -14.40
C PHE A 62 -15.96 -3.81 -13.07
N MET A 63 -15.68 -5.11 -13.04
CA MET A 63 -15.01 -5.77 -11.94
C MET A 63 -13.53 -5.40 -11.95
N CYS A 64 -13.02 -4.91 -10.82
CA CYS A 64 -11.61 -4.59 -10.64
C CYS A 64 -10.91 -5.75 -9.93
N HIS A 65 -9.70 -6.07 -10.38
CA HIS A 65 -8.83 -7.12 -9.84
C HIS A 65 -7.47 -6.52 -9.53
N ALA A 66 -6.93 -6.77 -8.34
CA ALA A 66 -5.57 -6.33 -8.01
C ALA A 66 -4.55 -7.21 -8.73
N LEU A 67 -3.65 -6.60 -9.49
CA LEU A 67 -2.54 -7.29 -10.17
C LEU A 67 -1.24 -7.26 -9.36
N VAL A 68 -1.21 -6.45 -8.30
CA VAL A 68 -0.09 -6.32 -7.38
C VAL A 68 -0.57 -6.61 -5.97
N SER A 69 0.25 -7.28 -5.16
CA SER A 69 -0.05 -7.49 -3.74
C SER A 69 0.34 -6.26 -2.93
N LYS A 70 -0.33 -6.09 -1.77
CA LYS A 70 0.02 -5.05 -0.81
C LYS A 70 1.47 -5.16 -0.34
N SER A 71 1.93 -6.39 -0.07
CA SER A 71 3.30 -6.66 0.38
C SER A 71 4.34 -6.25 -0.65
N ALA A 72 4.14 -6.57 -1.93
CA ALA A 72 5.07 -6.23 -3.00
C ALA A 72 5.19 -4.70 -3.19
N VAL A 73 4.07 -3.98 -3.07
CA VAL A 73 4.10 -2.51 -3.13
C VAL A 73 4.81 -1.92 -1.91
N GLN A 74 4.55 -2.46 -0.71
CA GLN A 74 5.21 -2.02 0.52
C GLN A 74 6.72 -2.26 0.50
N GLU A 75 7.15 -3.42 0.02
CA GLU A 75 8.57 -3.78 -0.13
C GLU A 75 9.27 -2.83 -1.10
N ALA A 76 8.71 -2.63 -2.29
CA ALA A 76 9.28 -1.72 -3.29
C ALA A 76 9.39 -0.26 -2.78
N GLU A 77 8.35 0.26 -2.11
CA GLU A 77 8.39 1.61 -1.53
C GLU A 77 9.38 1.72 -0.36
N THR A 78 9.56 0.64 0.42
CA THR A 78 10.54 0.59 1.52
C THR A 78 11.97 0.60 0.97
N ASP A 79 12.23 -0.17 -0.08
CA ASP A 79 13.53 -0.18 -0.76
C ASP A 79 13.84 1.18 -1.37
N GLU A 80 12.85 1.83 -2.02
CA GLU A 80 13.03 3.18 -2.55
C GLU A 80 13.32 4.19 -1.43
N LEU A 81 12.62 4.10 -0.30
CA LEU A 81 12.85 4.95 0.87
C LEU A 81 14.26 4.77 1.43
N ILE A 82 14.70 3.53 1.62
CA ILE A 82 16.04 3.19 2.14
C ILE A 82 17.12 3.75 1.19
N ASN A 83 16.98 3.50 -0.10
CA ASN A 83 17.95 3.95 -1.10
C ASN A 83 18.01 5.47 -1.23
N LYS A 84 16.86 6.16 -1.17
CA LYS A 84 16.77 7.59 -1.43
C LYS A 84 17.04 8.48 -0.24
N ILE A 85 16.61 8.09 0.96
CA ILE A 85 16.69 8.93 2.17
C ILE A 85 17.82 8.49 3.10
N TYR A 86 18.16 7.20 3.10
CA TYR A 86 19.11 6.61 4.04
C TYR A 86 20.38 6.07 3.35
N ASP A 87 20.65 6.51 2.12
CA ASP A 87 21.80 6.10 1.31
C ASP A 87 21.96 4.57 1.19
N GLY A 88 20.85 3.85 1.09
CA GLY A 88 20.87 2.38 1.01
C GLY A 88 21.08 1.66 2.34
N SER A 89 21.15 2.37 3.47
CA SER A 89 21.41 1.77 4.78
C SER A 89 20.12 1.55 5.58
N ALA A 90 19.69 0.29 5.63
CA ALA A 90 18.60 -0.14 6.51
C ALA A 90 18.91 0.14 7.99
N ASP A 91 20.17 -0.02 8.42
CA ASP A 91 20.59 0.25 9.80
C ASP A 91 20.34 1.71 10.21
N LYS A 92 20.60 2.67 9.31
CA LYS A 92 20.29 4.08 9.56
C LYS A 92 18.79 4.33 9.69
N LEU A 93 17.97 3.66 8.89
CA LEU A 93 16.51 3.72 9.01
C LEU A 93 16.06 3.19 10.38
N PHE A 94 16.55 2.03 10.81
CA PHE A 94 16.24 1.47 12.12
C PHE A 94 16.72 2.37 13.25
N ALA A 95 17.95 2.88 13.20
CA ALA A 95 18.47 3.82 14.19
C ALA A 95 17.62 5.10 14.29
N ALA A 96 17.13 5.63 13.17
CA ALA A 96 16.26 6.80 13.15
C ALA A 96 14.86 6.51 13.72
N LEU A 97 14.29 5.34 13.42
CA LEU A 97 12.99 4.91 13.95
C LEU A 97 13.05 4.66 15.47
N LEU A 98 14.08 3.94 15.91
CA LEU A 98 14.31 3.60 17.32
C LEU A 98 14.73 4.84 18.13
N GLY A 99 15.53 5.73 17.56
CA GLY A 99 15.99 6.95 18.24
C GLY A 99 14.91 8.01 18.46
N ARG A 100 13.83 8.01 17.65
CA ARG A 100 12.73 8.99 17.77
C ARG A 100 11.56 8.52 18.63
N LYS A 101 11.40 7.21 18.86
CA LYS A 101 10.28 6.67 19.64
C LYS A 101 10.76 6.11 20.98
N LYS A 102 10.08 6.48 22.07
CA LYS A 102 10.04 5.64 23.27
C LYS A 102 9.20 4.40 22.92
N LEU A 103 9.86 3.32 22.54
CA LEU A 103 9.19 2.03 22.40
C LEU A 103 8.73 1.54 23.77
N SER A 104 7.55 0.93 23.82
CA SER A 104 7.15 0.17 25.01
C SER A 104 7.97 -1.11 25.13
N GLU A 105 8.03 -1.67 26.35
CA GLU A 105 8.67 -2.98 26.58
C GLU A 105 8.09 -4.07 25.66
N GLU A 106 6.77 -4.07 25.44
CA GLU A 106 6.10 -5.01 24.53
C GLU A 106 6.56 -4.87 23.07
N GLN A 107 6.78 -3.63 22.61
CA GLN A 107 7.28 -3.37 21.25
C GLN A 107 8.74 -3.83 21.12
N ILE A 108 9.56 -3.63 22.15
CA ILE A 108 10.94 -4.11 22.18
C ILE A 108 10.97 -5.64 22.14
N GLU A 109 10.10 -6.31 22.90
CA GLU A 109 10.05 -7.77 22.92
C GLU A 109 9.62 -8.35 21.56
N LYS A 110 8.62 -7.74 20.92
CA LYS A 110 8.24 -8.10 19.54
C LYS A 110 9.39 -7.93 18.55
N LEU A 111 10.17 -6.86 18.66
CA LEU A 111 11.34 -6.64 17.81
C LEU A 111 12.41 -7.70 18.05
N LYS A 112 12.68 -8.07 19.30
CA LYS A 112 13.63 -9.15 19.63
C LYS A 112 13.18 -10.49 19.05
N GLN A 113 11.88 -10.80 19.14
CA GLN A 113 11.33 -12.02 18.54
C GLN A 113 11.53 -12.04 17.02
N ILE A 114 11.20 -10.94 16.33
CA ILE A 114 11.42 -10.83 14.87
C ILE A 114 12.89 -11.05 14.51
N VAL A 115 13.83 -10.49 15.28
CA VAL A 115 15.27 -10.68 15.04
C VAL A 115 15.70 -12.12 15.32
N GLY A 116 15.20 -12.73 16.40
CA GLY A 116 15.50 -14.12 16.74
C GLY A 116 14.95 -15.13 15.72
N ASP A 117 13.82 -14.84 15.06
CA ASP A 117 13.26 -15.69 14.00
C ASP A 117 14.09 -15.64 12.69
N LEU A 118 15.04 -14.69 12.58
CA LEU A 118 15.96 -14.56 11.43
C LEU A 118 17.30 -15.29 11.66
N GLU A 119 17.57 -15.78 12.86
CA GLU A 119 18.77 -16.57 13.22
C GLU A 119 18.54 -18.09 13.01
#